data_AF-E8X708-F1
#
_entry.id   AF-E8X708-F1
#
_cell.length_a   1.000
_cell.length_b   1.000
_cell.length_c   1.000
_cell.angle_alpha   90.00
_cell.angle_beta   90.00
_cell.angle_gamma   90.00
#
_symmetry.space_group_name_H-M   'P 1'
#
loop_
_entity.id
_entity.type
_entity.pdbx_description
1 polymer ?
#
loop_
_entity_poly.entity_id
_entity_poly.type
_entity_poly.pdbx_seq_one_letter_code
_entity_poly.pdbx_strand_id
1 'polypeptide(L)'
;MRMQWMAAVLMTVTGVLPCAARAAETEGKWVAEVSGVTLLEPVYARVSLERSGDTLTGMWGSETVKGTIKGSAVTIMLTGNDGEGGSLTGKIVADAGEGAGTMTGLGRRPGSAGGGRAPVPQEISWKLTRELVPPAKPREVNYEPTTFQAYYYAGNKPGIHIFPGDIVHTWAPDSGGTDKTLKRVALGGDPNIGPIYVEGALPGDTLVVHLIKIAPNRPTAQQGSRLMQYSVMPAYSLAAKYDQRFNGEYQLDNATGIATLTAPTPALKNFKVQMKPMLGCISVAPPGMEAFGGTHLGPYGGNLDYNGVVSGATMYFPVSHPGALFGFGDGHAAMGDGEVTQTGLETSMAVDFSVEVIKGYQTAQVREEDPEYIISFGVAGSLQEALKVSTAQLATWIKHDYGLTDSEVALFLGAEMKYEVTELVDPEFDVVSKVPKSALAMLVSQNKQ
;
A
#
# COMPACT_ATOMS: atom_id res chain seq x y z
N MET A 1 18.97 -65.91 -27.36
CA MET A 1 19.38 -64.59 -26.85
C MET A 1 19.66 -63.70 -28.06
N ARG A 2 19.09 -62.50 -28.09
CA ARG A 2 18.94 -61.53 -29.22
C ARG A 2 17.77 -61.81 -30.16
N MET A 3 16.72 -61.00 -30.00
CA MET A 3 15.61 -60.81 -30.92
C MET A 3 15.66 -59.36 -31.38
N GLN A 4 15.72 -59.15 -32.70
CA GLN A 4 15.76 -57.84 -33.36
C GLN A 4 14.36 -57.42 -33.81
N TRP A 5 14.21 -56.11 -33.87
CA TRP A 5 12.99 -55.34 -34.10
C TRP A 5 12.52 -55.37 -35.55
N MET A 6 11.21 -55.34 -35.77
CA MET A 6 10.60 -54.88 -37.02
C MET A 6 9.38 -54.00 -36.71
N ALA A 7 9.32 -52.89 -37.45
CA ALA A 7 8.42 -51.75 -37.28
C ALA A 7 7.00 -52.02 -37.81
N ALA A 8 6.01 -51.38 -37.18
CA ALA A 8 4.69 -51.18 -37.75
C ALA A 8 4.36 -49.67 -37.70
N VAL A 9 4.27 -49.07 -38.89
CA VAL A 9 3.77 -47.71 -39.10
C VAL A 9 2.24 -47.78 -39.12
N LEU A 10 1.59 -47.08 -38.19
CA LEU A 10 0.14 -46.84 -38.25
C LEU A 10 -0.09 -45.34 -38.49
N MET A 11 -0.58 -45.02 -39.70
CA MET A 11 -1.13 -43.71 -40.03
C MET A 11 -2.47 -43.54 -39.30
N THR A 12 -2.57 -42.54 -38.43
CA THR A 12 -3.87 -42.06 -37.92
C THR A 12 -4.29 -40.81 -38.66
N VAL A 13 -5.45 -40.94 -39.30
CA VAL A 13 -6.17 -39.95 -40.10
C VAL A 13 -6.51 -38.71 -39.28
N THR A 14 -6.16 -37.54 -39.82
CA THR A 14 -6.56 -36.21 -39.34
C THR A 14 -8.07 -36.02 -39.47
N GLY A 15 -8.78 -36.12 -38.35
CA GLY A 15 -10.15 -35.60 -38.22
C GLY A 15 -10.11 -34.11 -37.96
N VAL A 16 -10.41 -33.31 -38.98
CA VAL A 16 -10.74 -31.89 -38.82
C VAL A 16 -12.11 -31.82 -38.16
N LEU A 17 -12.12 -31.67 -36.82
CA LEU A 17 -13.30 -31.19 -36.12
C LEU A 17 -13.50 -29.72 -36.49
N PRO A 18 -14.72 -29.29 -36.88
CA PRO A 18 -14.97 -27.88 -37.12
C PRO A 18 -14.72 -27.13 -35.83
N CYS A 19 -13.77 -26.19 -35.90
CA CYS A 19 -13.61 -25.13 -34.92
C CYS A 19 -14.98 -24.47 -34.78
N ALA A 20 -15.72 -24.82 -33.71
CA ALA A 20 -16.78 -23.96 -33.23
C ALA A 20 -16.10 -22.62 -32.99
N ALA A 21 -16.41 -21.63 -33.83
CA ALA A 21 -15.93 -20.28 -33.69
C ALA A 21 -16.20 -19.88 -32.24
N ARG A 22 -15.14 -19.83 -31.43
CA ARG A 22 -15.17 -19.36 -30.06
C ARG A 22 -15.79 -17.97 -30.17
N ALA A 23 -17.03 -17.82 -29.72
CA ALA A 23 -17.69 -16.53 -29.67
C ALA A 23 -16.68 -15.58 -29.02
N ALA A 24 -16.41 -14.42 -29.65
CA ALA A 24 -15.45 -13.45 -29.12
C ALA A 24 -15.66 -13.35 -27.61
N GLU A 25 -14.65 -13.78 -26.83
CA GLU A 25 -14.74 -13.92 -25.38
C GLU A 25 -14.83 -12.52 -24.78
N THR A 26 -16.00 -11.90 -24.84
CA THR A 26 -16.29 -10.59 -24.27
C THR A 26 -16.80 -10.71 -22.85
N GLU A 27 -17.35 -11.87 -22.50
CA GLU A 27 -17.85 -12.18 -21.16
C GLU A 27 -16.72 -12.29 -20.15
N GLY A 28 -16.99 -11.91 -18.90
CA GLY A 28 -16.08 -12.07 -17.77
C GLY A 28 -15.68 -10.73 -17.15
N LYS A 29 -14.57 -10.78 -16.40
CA LYS A 29 -14.07 -9.63 -15.64
C LYS A 29 -12.92 -8.94 -16.37
N TRP A 30 -12.92 -7.62 -16.26
CA TRP A 30 -12.01 -6.73 -16.96
C TRP A 30 -11.63 -5.56 -16.04
N VAL A 31 -10.54 -4.91 -16.40
CA VAL A 31 -10.14 -3.61 -15.88
C VAL A 31 -10.25 -2.61 -17.03
N ALA A 32 -10.99 -1.54 -16.80
CA ALA A 32 -11.02 -0.39 -17.69
C ALA A 32 -9.98 0.64 -17.27
N GLU A 33 -9.25 1.14 -18.24
CA GLU A 33 -8.44 2.37 -18.15
C GLU A 33 -9.15 3.43 -19.00
N VAL A 34 -9.62 4.51 -18.36
CA VAL A 34 -10.36 5.61 -19.00
C VAL A 34 -9.49 6.86 -18.97
N SER A 35 -9.28 7.45 -20.14
CA SER A 35 -8.49 8.68 -20.32
C SER A 35 -9.32 9.72 -21.06
N GLY A 36 -9.05 11.00 -20.83
CA GLY A 36 -9.77 12.09 -21.48
C GLY A 36 -9.06 13.41 -21.28
N VAL A 37 -9.41 14.40 -22.10
CA VAL A 37 -8.76 15.73 -22.10
C VAL A 37 -8.97 16.52 -20.81
N THR A 38 -9.96 16.15 -20.01
CA THR A 38 -10.29 16.77 -18.72
C THR A 38 -9.76 15.97 -17.52
N LEU A 39 -9.16 14.81 -17.75
CA LEU A 39 -8.58 13.97 -16.71
C LEU A 39 -7.09 14.23 -16.61
N LEU A 40 -6.61 14.52 -15.40
CA LEU A 40 -5.17 14.65 -15.12
C LEU A 40 -4.45 13.31 -15.30
N GLU A 41 -5.11 12.22 -14.88
CA GLU A 41 -4.60 10.86 -14.91
C GLU A 41 -5.70 9.90 -15.40
N PRO A 42 -5.33 8.73 -15.95
CA PRO A 42 -6.32 7.70 -16.27
C PRO A 42 -7.10 7.28 -15.02
N VAL A 43 -8.42 7.15 -15.15
CA VAL A 43 -9.31 6.59 -14.13
C VAL A 43 -9.51 5.11 -14.41
N TYR A 44 -9.53 4.30 -13.37
CA TYR A 44 -9.67 2.86 -13.49
C TYR A 44 -11.00 2.37 -12.94
N ALA A 45 -11.58 1.36 -13.57
CA ALA A 45 -12.81 0.73 -13.11
C ALA A 45 -12.78 -0.77 -13.33
N ARG A 46 -13.38 -1.52 -12.40
CA ARG A 46 -13.66 -2.95 -12.62
C ARG A 46 -14.88 -3.07 -13.51
N VAL A 47 -14.80 -3.91 -14.54
CA VAL A 47 -15.88 -4.12 -15.50
C VAL A 47 -16.24 -5.59 -15.52
N SER A 48 -17.53 -5.90 -15.37
CA SER A 48 -18.08 -7.22 -15.63
C SER A 48 -18.97 -7.15 -16.86
N LEU A 49 -18.76 -8.08 -17.79
CA LEU A 49 -19.59 -8.19 -18.99
C LEU A 49 -20.18 -9.60 -19.07
N GLU A 50 -21.46 -9.66 -19.40
CA GLU A 50 -22.22 -10.86 -19.72
C GLU A 50 -22.79 -10.70 -21.14
N ARG A 51 -22.94 -11.81 -21.88
CA ARG A 51 -23.38 -11.78 -23.27
C ARG A 51 -24.51 -12.77 -23.50
N SER A 52 -25.59 -12.27 -24.10
CA SER A 52 -26.69 -13.11 -24.59
C SER A 52 -26.96 -12.78 -26.05
N GLY A 53 -26.47 -13.63 -26.96
CA GLY A 53 -26.49 -13.35 -28.40
C GLY A 53 -25.65 -12.11 -28.74
N ASP A 54 -26.31 -11.09 -29.28
CA ASP A 54 -25.69 -9.79 -29.61
C ASP A 54 -25.85 -8.76 -28.47
N THR A 55 -26.51 -9.11 -27.37
CA THR A 55 -26.70 -8.22 -26.22
C THR A 55 -25.57 -8.35 -25.22
N LEU A 56 -25.11 -7.22 -24.68
CA LEU A 56 -24.16 -7.12 -23.57
C LEU A 56 -24.83 -6.49 -22.33
N THR A 57 -24.60 -7.09 -21.17
CA THR A 57 -25.03 -6.57 -19.85
C THR A 57 -23.88 -6.62 -18.85
N GLY A 58 -24.01 -5.97 -17.70
CA GLY A 58 -23.05 -6.08 -16.60
C GLY A 58 -22.81 -4.75 -15.89
N MET A 59 -21.59 -4.55 -15.40
CA MET A 59 -21.20 -3.36 -14.63
C MET A 59 -19.92 -2.73 -15.17
N TRP A 60 -19.83 -1.41 -15.12
CA TRP A 60 -18.61 -0.62 -15.37
C TRP A 60 -18.37 0.29 -14.16
N GLY A 61 -17.57 -0.17 -13.20
CA GLY A 61 -17.50 0.45 -11.88
C GLY A 61 -18.87 0.38 -11.19
N SER A 62 -19.43 1.54 -10.84
CA SER A 62 -20.79 1.66 -10.28
C SER A 62 -21.90 1.73 -11.33
N GLU A 63 -21.55 1.84 -12.62
CA GLU A 63 -22.52 2.05 -13.70
C GLU A 63 -23.04 0.72 -14.25
N THR A 64 -24.34 0.65 -14.54
CA THR A 64 -24.94 -0.51 -15.22
C THR A 64 -24.64 -0.44 -16.72
N VAL A 65 -24.20 -1.56 -17.29
CA VAL A 65 -23.95 -1.74 -18.72
C VAL A 65 -25.18 -2.29 -19.42
N LYS A 66 -25.61 -1.63 -20.49
CA LYS A 66 -26.51 -2.17 -21.52
C LYS A 66 -25.93 -1.89 -22.90
N GLY A 67 -25.60 -2.93 -23.64
CA GLY A 67 -24.92 -2.77 -24.92
C GLY A 67 -25.25 -3.83 -25.95
N THR A 68 -24.61 -3.69 -27.11
CA THR A 68 -24.64 -4.68 -28.17
C THR A 68 -23.24 -4.96 -28.69
N ILE A 69 -23.04 -6.17 -29.20
CA ILE A 69 -21.82 -6.60 -29.87
C ILE A 69 -22.14 -7.24 -31.22
N LYS A 70 -21.46 -6.80 -32.28
CA LYS A 70 -21.54 -7.39 -33.62
C LYS A 70 -20.14 -7.65 -34.14
N GLY A 71 -19.78 -8.93 -34.26
CA GLY A 71 -18.38 -9.33 -34.48
C GLY A 71 -17.52 -8.90 -33.29
N SER A 72 -16.55 -8.02 -33.51
CA SER A 72 -15.75 -7.40 -32.45
C SER A 72 -16.23 -6.02 -32.04
N ALA A 73 -17.14 -5.40 -32.79
CA ALA A 73 -17.58 -4.02 -32.54
C ALA A 73 -18.61 -3.97 -31.41
N VAL A 74 -18.44 -3.04 -30.47
CA VAL A 74 -19.33 -2.86 -29.32
C VAL A 74 -19.91 -1.45 -29.27
N THR A 75 -21.17 -1.37 -28.84
CA THR A 75 -21.85 -0.14 -28.44
C THR A 75 -22.43 -0.36 -27.05
N ILE A 76 -22.03 0.44 -26.06
CA ILE A 76 -22.41 0.31 -24.66
C ILE A 76 -23.05 1.61 -24.19
N MET A 77 -24.19 1.50 -23.51
CA MET A 77 -24.78 2.57 -22.72
C MET A 77 -24.50 2.30 -21.24
N LEU A 78 -24.08 3.35 -20.53
CA LEU A 78 -23.85 3.34 -19.10
C LEU A 78 -25.00 4.07 -18.40
N THR A 79 -25.48 3.53 -17.29
CA THR A 79 -26.53 4.14 -16.47
C THR A 79 -26.14 4.06 -15.00
N GLY A 80 -26.09 5.21 -14.35
CA GLY A 80 -25.69 5.35 -12.95
C GLY A 80 -26.88 5.71 -12.07
N ASN A 81 -26.61 5.90 -10.79
CA ASN A 81 -27.65 6.28 -9.81
C ASN A 81 -28.29 7.65 -10.12
N ASP A 82 -27.58 8.52 -10.84
CA ASP A 82 -28.01 9.89 -11.17
C ASP A 82 -28.60 10.03 -12.58
N GLY A 83 -28.77 8.93 -13.34
CA GLY A 83 -29.31 8.93 -14.70
C GLY A 83 -28.34 8.42 -15.78
N GLU A 84 -28.27 9.09 -16.93
CA GLU A 84 -27.38 8.68 -18.04
C GLU A 84 -25.90 8.82 -17.66
N GLY A 85 -25.22 7.67 -17.55
CA GLY A 85 -23.81 7.55 -17.19
C GLY A 85 -22.85 7.75 -18.36
N GLY A 86 -23.32 7.53 -19.60
CA GLY A 86 -22.50 7.71 -20.80
C GLY A 86 -22.84 6.76 -21.95
N SER A 87 -22.13 6.93 -23.08
CA SER A 87 -22.22 6.05 -24.25
C SER A 87 -20.83 5.77 -24.79
N LEU A 88 -20.49 4.49 -24.96
CA LEU A 88 -19.19 4.02 -25.41
C LEU A 88 -19.33 3.24 -26.71
N THR A 89 -18.36 3.42 -27.61
CA THR A 89 -18.23 2.63 -28.84
C THR A 89 -16.78 2.16 -28.99
N GLY A 90 -16.57 0.99 -29.57
CA GLY A 90 -15.23 0.47 -29.74
C GLY A 90 -15.18 -0.96 -30.24
N LYS A 91 -14.08 -1.64 -29.93
CA LYS A 91 -13.88 -3.04 -30.28
C LYS A 91 -13.35 -3.83 -29.08
N ILE A 92 -13.78 -5.08 -28.96
CA ILE A 92 -13.20 -6.07 -28.03
C ILE A 92 -12.76 -7.28 -28.83
N VAL A 93 -11.49 -7.66 -28.68
CA VAL A 93 -10.85 -8.78 -29.39
C VAL A 93 -9.99 -9.55 -28.40
N ALA A 94 -10.31 -10.85 -28.22
CA ALA A 94 -9.63 -11.71 -27.27
C ALA A 94 -9.61 -11.10 -25.85
N ASP A 95 -8.42 -10.81 -25.31
CA ASP A 95 -8.21 -10.32 -23.94
C ASP A 95 -8.02 -8.80 -23.84
N ALA A 96 -8.33 -8.07 -24.90
CA ALA A 96 -8.21 -6.62 -24.95
C ALA A 96 -9.40 -5.95 -25.63
N GLY A 97 -9.67 -4.71 -25.24
CA GLY A 97 -10.61 -3.84 -25.94
C GLY A 97 -10.14 -2.40 -25.93
N GLU A 98 -10.63 -1.63 -26.88
CA GLU A 98 -10.36 -0.21 -26.97
C GLU A 98 -11.51 0.52 -27.66
N GLY A 99 -11.66 1.80 -27.33
CA GLY A 99 -12.67 2.64 -27.97
C GLY A 99 -12.71 4.04 -27.40
N ALA A 100 -13.80 4.72 -27.72
CA ALA A 100 -14.07 6.08 -27.31
C ALA A 100 -15.55 6.26 -26.97
N GLY A 101 -15.89 7.39 -26.37
CA GLY A 101 -17.27 7.69 -26.04
C GLY A 101 -17.39 8.91 -25.15
N THR A 102 -18.51 8.98 -24.44
CA THR A 102 -18.77 9.99 -23.43
C THR A 102 -19.10 9.33 -22.10
N MET A 103 -18.64 9.94 -21.01
CA MET A 103 -19.02 9.54 -19.65
C MET A 103 -19.34 10.77 -18.80
N THR A 104 -20.27 10.63 -17.88
CA THR A 104 -20.61 11.65 -16.88
C THR A 104 -19.97 11.30 -15.52
N GLY A 105 -19.81 12.29 -14.64
CA GLY A 105 -19.39 12.05 -13.24
C GLY A 105 -17.92 11.68 -13.02
N LEU A 106 -17.11 11.57 -14.08
CA LEU A 106 -15.68 11.31 -13.96
C LEU A 106 -14.96 12.38 -13.12
N GLY A 107 -14.06 11.94 -12.25
CA GLY A 107 -13.27 12.82 -11.38
C GLY A 107 -14.04 13.44 -10.21
N ARG A 108 -15.31 13.11 -9.98
CA ARG A 108 -16.01 13.51 -8.74
C ARG A 108 -15.50 12.70 -7.55
N ARG A 109 -15.17 13.38 -6.45
CA ARG A 109 -14.86 12.72 -5.16
C ARG A 109 -16.10 11.99 -4.65
N PRO A 110 -15.99 10.70 -4.26
CA PRO A 110 -17.04 9.99 -3.55
C PRO A 110 -17.49 10.78 -2.32
N GLY A 111 -18.80 10.93 -2.10
CA GLY A 111 -19.33 11.66 -0.95
C GLY A 111 -19.22 13.19 -1.01
N SER A 112 -18.59 13.77 -2.05
CA SER A 112 -18.71 15.20 -2.31
C SER A 112 -20.10 15.48 -2.84
N ALA A 113 -20.95 16.10 -2.00
CA ALA A 113 -22.20 16.70 -2.42
C ALA A 113 -21.90 17.88 -3.36
N GLY A 114 -21.46 17.58 -4.57
CA GLY A 114 -21.19 18.55 -5.62
C GLY A 114 -22.47 19.33 -5.86
N GLY A 115 -22.47 20.60 -5.47
CA GLY A 115 -23.67 21.40 -5.31
C GLY A 115 -24.58 21.36 -6.52
N GLY A 116 -25.65 20.55 -6.45
CA GLY A 116 -26.85 20.53 -7.30
C GLY A 116 -26.71 20.54 -8.83
N ARG A 117 -25.50 20.62 -9.39
CA ARG A 117 -25.28 20.76 -10.84
C ARG A 117 -25.20 19.38 -11.47
N ALA A 118 -26.01 19.21 -12.52
CA ALA A 118 -25.99 18.01 -13.33
C ALA A 118 -24.57 17.72 -13.85
N PRO A 119 -24.12 16.46 -13.81
CA PRO A 119 -22.82 16.10 -14.36
C PRO A 119 -22.81 16.34 -15.88
N VAL A 120 -21.67 16.83 -16.39
CA VAL A 120 -21.47 17.12 -17.81
C VAL A 120 -20.84 15.90 -18.49
N PRO A 121 -21.34 15.43 -19.64
CA PRO A 121 -20.69 14.39 -20.42
C PRO A 121 -19.30 14.86 -20.90
N GLN A 122 -18.29 14.04 -20.66
CA GLN A 122 -16.91 14.27 -21.09
C GLN A 122 -16.52 13.26 -22.16
N GLU A 123 -15.89 13.72 -23.24
CA GLU A 123 -15.29 12.83 -24.22
C GLU A 123 -14.10 12.07 -23.63
N ILE A 124 -14.09 10.76 -23.84
CA ILE A 124 -13.06 9.86 -23.32
C ILE A 124 -12.62 8.84 -24.35
N SER A 125 -11.44 8.30 -24.13
CA SER A 125 -10.94 7.05 -24.69
C SER A 125 -10.86 6.02 -23.58
N TRP A 126 -11.12 4.76 -23.91
CA TRP A 126 -11.05 3.66 -22.95
C TRP A 126 -10.25 2.49 -23.52
N LYS A 127 -9.59 1.76 -22.63
CA LYS A 127 -9.01 0.44 -22.87
C LYS A 127 -9.60 -0.56 -21.89
N LEU A 128 -9.76 -1.80 -22.33
CA LEU A 128 -10.12 -2.93 -21.48
C LEU A 128 -8.98 -3.95 -21.53
N THR A 129 -8.60 -4.45 -20.35
CA THR A 129 -7.72 -5.61 -20.20
C THR A 129 -8.39 -6.62 -19.29
N ARG A 130 -8.10 -7.92 -19.47
CA ARG A 130 -8.64 -8.95 -18.58
C ARG A 130 -8.16 -8.75 -17.14
N GLU A 131 -9.08 -8.88 -16.19
CA GLU A 131 -8.68 -9.00 -14.78
C GLU A 131 -7.88 -10.30 -14.62
N LEU A 132 -6.64 -10.19 -14.16
CA LEU A 132 -5.79 -11.36 -13.95
C LEU A 132 -6.35 -12.23 -12.83
N VAL A 133 -6.28 -13.55 -13.03
CA VAL A 133 -6.73 -14.53 -12.06
C VAL A 133 -5.54 -14.90 -11.17
N PRO A 134 -5.64 -14.72 -9.83
CA PRO A 134 -4.60 -15.17 -8.92
C PRO A 134 -4.34 -16.69 -9.04
N PRO A 135 -3.12 -17.15 -8.75
CA PRO A 135 -2.85 -18.58 -8.68
C PRO A 135 -3.72 -19.26 -7.62
N ALA A 136 -4.04 -20.54 -7.82
CA ALA A 136 -4.92 -21.29 -6.91
C ALA A 136 -4.37 -21.44 -5.47
N LYS A 137 -3.07 -21.19 -5.28
CA LYS A 137 -2.42 -21.14 -3.97
C LYS A 137 -1.43 -19.96 -3.95
N PRO A 138 -1.24 -19.32 -2.79
CA PRO A 138 -0.14 -18.39 -2.54
C PRO A 138 1.21 -18.91 -3.05
N ARG A 139 1.99 -18.04 -3.67
CA ARG A 139 3.38 -18.31 -4.06
C ARG A 139 4.31 -17.81 -2.95
N GLU A 140 5.44 -18.50 -2.81
CA GLU A 140 6.60 -18.01 -2.08
C GLU A 140 7.53 -17.30 -3.08
N VAL A 141 7.74 -16.00 -2.89
CA VAL A 141 8.48 -15.13 -3.81
C VAL A 141 9.75 -14.63 -3.14
N ASN A 142 10.90 -15.17 -3.53
CA ASN A 142 12.19 -14.60 -3.13
C ASN A 142 12.53 -13.43 -4.05
N TYR A 143 12.54 -12.22 -3.49
CA TYR A 143 12.84 -11.00 -4.21
C TYR A 143 14.19 -10.42 -3.74
N GLU A 144 15.13 -10.31 -4.67
CA GLU A 144 16.41 -9.64 -4.44
C GLU A 144 16.36 -8.26 -5.12
N PRO A 145 16.17 -7.16 -4.37
CA PRO A 145 16.07 -5.83 -4.96
C PRO A 145 17.40 -5.35 -5.53
N THR A 146 17.37 -4.85 -6.76
CA THR A 146 18.54 -4.26 -7.43
C THR A 146 18.45 -2.75 -7.59
N THR A 147 17.30 -2.17 -7.25
CA THR A 147 17.01 -0.74 -7.38
C THR A 147 16.39 -0.26 -6.07
N PHE A 148 16.84 0.90 -5.61
CA PHE A 148 16.39 1.53 -4.38
C PHE A 148 15.99 2.97 -4.68
N GLN A 149 14.81 3.36 -4.22
CA GLN A 149 14.18 4.63 -4.55
C GLN A 149 14.45 5.64 -3.43
N ALA A 150 15.19 6.69 -3.76
CA ALA A 150 15.29 7.87 -2.87
C ALA A 150 14.06 8.79 -2.99
N TYR A 151 13.28 8.64 -4.06
CA TYR A 151 12.03 9.35 -4.28
C TYR A 151 10.93 8.38 -4.67
N TYR A 152 9.78 8.48 -4.00
CA TYR A 152 8.63 7.63 -4.24
C TYR A 152 7.54 8.37 -5.01
N TYR A 153 7.15 7.80 -6.16
CA TYR A 153 6.08 8.31 -7.02
C TYR A 153 5.59 7.21 -7.97
N ALA A 154 4.43 7.43 -8.58
CA ALA A 154 3.76 6.42 -9.42
C ALA A 154 4.50 6.06 -10.72
N GLY A 155 5.49 6.85 -11.14
CA GLY A 155 6.29 6.59 -12.34
C GLY A 155 7.48 5.65 -12.11
N ASN A 156 7.79 5.30 -10.86
CA ASN A 156 8.83 4.31 -10.58
C ASN A 156 8.43 2.95 -11.16
N LYS A 157 9.37 2.31 -11.87
CA LYS A 157 9.11 1.00 -12.49
C LYS A 157 9.04 -0.08 -11.41
N PRO A 158 8.00 -0.94 -11.42
CA PRO A 158 7.93 -2.05 -10.50
C PRO A 158 9.13 -2.98 -10.62
N GLY A 159 9.70 -3.39 -9.48
CA GLY A 159 10.75 -4.40 -9.43
C GLY A 159 10.21 -5.81 -9.65
N ILE A 160 9.01 -6.09 -9.14
CA ILE A 160 8.28 -7.35 -9.27
C ILE A 160 6.77 -7.11 -9.30
N HIS A 161 6.05 -8.14 -9.77
CA HIS A 161 4.59 -8.23 -9.72
C HIS A 161 4.17 -9.42 -8.85
N ILE A 162 3.27 -9.18 -7.90
CA ILE A 162 2.75 -10.19 -6.97
C ILE A 162 1.22 -10.24 -7.02
N PHE A 163 0.64 -11.38 -6.67
CA PHE A 163 -0.80 -11.49 -6.47
C PHE A 163 -1.13 -11.33 -4.97
N PRO A 164 -2.32 -10.83 -4.63
CA PRO A 164 -2.85 -10.94 -3.28
C PRO A 164 -2.76 -12.38 -2.77
N GLY A 165 -2.27 -12.52 -1.54
CA GLY A 165 -2.00 -13.79 -0.87
C GLY A 165 -0.58 -14.33 -1.02
N ASP A 166 0.21 -13.87 -2.01
CA ASP A 166 1.62 -14.26 -2.11
C ASP A 166 2.41 -13.84 -0.86
N ILE A 167 3.43 -14.62 -0.51
CA ILE A 167 4.39 -14.31 0.53
C ILE A 167 5.71 -13.92 -0.14
N VAL A 168 6.24 -12.75 0.21
CA VAL A 168 7.47 -12.20 -0.34
C VAL A 168 8.56 -12.21 0.71
N HIS A 169 9.71 -12.78 0.37
CA HIS A 169 10.94 -12.74 1.16
C HIS A 169 11.93 -11.78 0.51
N THR A 170 12.34 -10.74 1.23
CA THR A 170 13.23 -9.71 0.68
C THR A 170 14.04 -9.02 1.78
N TRP A 171 14.75 -7.96 1.44
CA TRP A 171 15.51 -7.12 2.37
C TRP A 171 15.52 -5.66 1.93
N ALA A 172 15.75 -4.76 2.86
CA ALA A 172 15.95 -3.33 2.59
C ALA A 172 17.27 -2.83 3.21
N PRO A 173 17.94 -1.84 2.59
CA PRO A 173 19.09 -1.17 3.18
C PRO A 173 18.67 -0.30 4.38
N ASP A 174 19.64 0.22 5.13
CA ASP A 174 19.39 1.25 6.16
C ASP A 174 19.05 2.64 5.54
N SER A 175 18.66 3.63 6.36
CA SER A 175 18.51 5.07 5.99
C SER A 175 19.71 5.61 5.20
N GLY A 176 20.89 5.16 5.60
CA GLY A 176 22.18 5.40 4.95
C GLY A 176 22.44 4.54 3.72
N GLY A 177 21.41 3.94 3.09
CA GLY A 177 21.44 3.11 1.88
C GLY A 177 22.55 2.06 1.81
N THR A 178 22.90 1.49 2.95
CA THR A 178 23.95 0.49 3.14
C THR A 178 23.32 -0.86 3.43
N ASP A 179 23.83 -1.89 2.75
CA ASP A 179 23.29 -3.23 2.81
C ASP A 179 23.78 -4.06 4.01
N LYS A 180 23.36 -5.33 4.03
CA LYS A 180 23.72 -6.33 5.05
C LYS A 180 25.23 -6.64 5.14
N THR A 181 25.99 -6.30 4.10
CA THR A 181 27.44 -6.50 4.00
C THR A 181 28.24 -5.22 4.22
N LEU A 182 27.57 -4.14 4.67
CA LEU A 182 28.14 -2.80 4.86
C LEU A 182 28.58 -2.13 3.55
N LYS A 183 27.98 -2.52 2.42
CA LYS A 183 28.20 -1.87 1.12
C LYS A 183 27.11 -0.83 0.86
N ARG A 184 27.51 0.37 0.45
CA ARG A 184 26.58 1.40 -0.05
C ARG A 184 25.96 0.94 -1.38
N VAL A 185 24.64 0.77 -1.41
CA VAL A 185 23.87 0.30 -2.59
C VAL A 185 22.89 1.35 -3.13
N ALA A 186 22.60 2.39 -2.36
CA ALA A 186 21.71 3.48 -2.72
C ALA A 186 22.30 4.84 -2.29
N LEU A 187 21.63 5.94 -2.63
CA LEU A 187 21.82 7.24 -1.97
C LEU A 187 21.16 7.22 -0.58
N GLY A 188 21.56 8.13 0.31
CA GLY A 188 20.95 8.25 1.65
C GLY A 188 19.70 9.10 1.60
N GLY A 189 18.99 9.19 2.73
CA GLY A 189 17.66 9.78 2.79
C GLY A 189 16.62 8.70 2.50
N ASP A 190 16.73 7.62 3.26
CA ASP A 190 15.74 6.56 3.44
C ASP A 190 15.34 5.87 2.13
N PRO A 191 16.32 5.24 1.47
CA PRO A 191 16.09 4.58 0.20
C PRO A 191 15.18 3.36 0.38
N ASN A 192 14.04 3.39 -0.29
CA ASN A 192 13.01 2.35 -0.24
C ASN A 192 13.25 1.28 -1.31
N ILE A 193 12.90 0.02 -1.03
CA ILE A 193 12.71 -0.98 -2.07
C ILE A 193 11.40 -0.77 -2.82
N GLY A 194 11.33 -1.29 -4.04
CA GLY A 194 10.13 -1.26 -4.85
C GLY A 194 10.14 -0.14 -5.92
N PRO A 195 8.96 0.23 -6.45
CA PRO A 195 7.65 -0.29 -6.08
C PRO A 195 7.46 -1.78 -6.41
N ILE A 196 6.61 -2.43 -5.65
CA ILE A 196 6.11 -3.78 -5.85
C ILE A 196 4.68 -3.64 -6.35
N TYR A 197 4.39 -4.22 -7.52
CA TYR A 197 3.07 -4.13 -8.14
C TYR A 197 2.16 -5.25 -7.63
N VAL A 198 1.01 -4.90 -7.05
CA VAL A 198 0.02 -5.84 -6.53
C VAL A 198 -1.12 -6.02 -7.53
N GLU A 199 -1.14 -7.17 -8.19
CA GLU A 199 -2.10 -7.46 -9.25
C GLU A 199 -3.56 -7.33 -8.77
N GLY A 200 -4.35 -6.58 -9.53
CA GLY A 200 -5.76 -6.35 -9.24
C GLY A 200 -6.07 -5.26 -8.21
N ALA A 201 -5.07 -4.61 -7.60
CA ALA A 201 -5.26 -3.39 -6.81
C ALA A 201 -5.49 -2.19 -7.75
N LEU A 202 -6.56 -1.41 -7.49
CA LEU A 202 -6.95 -0.25 -8.29
C LEU A 202 -7.19 0.97 -7.38
N PRO A 203 -7.10 2.20 -7.93
CA PRO A 203 -7.45 3.41 -7.19
C PRO A 203 -8.84 3.31 -6.54
N GLY A 204 -8.93 3.68 -5.25
CA GLY A 204 -10.16 3.55 -4.45
C GLY A 204 -10.29 2.23 -3.68
N ASP A 205 -9.31 1.34 -3.79
CA ASP A 205 -9.15 0.19 -2.91
C ASP A 205 -8.28 0.51 -1.69
N THR A 206 -8.22 -0.44 -0.76
CA THR A 206 -7.23 -0.47 0.32
C THR A 206 -6.31 -1.67 0.13
N LEU A 207 -5.00 -1.41 0.12
CA LEU A 207 -3.98 -2.45 0.19
C LEU A 207 -3.78 -2.83 1.65
N VAL A 208 -3.88 -4.12 1.96
CA VAL A 208 -3.57 -4.67 3.28
C VAL A 208 -2.20 -5.33 3.19
N VAL A 209 -1.30 -5.06 4.13
CA VAL A 209 0.05 -5.63 4.18
C VAL A 209 0.25 -6.29 5.53
N HIS A 210 0.43 -7.62 5.53
CA HIS A 210 0.74 -8.39 6.72
C HIS A 210 2.25 -8.50 6.87
N LEU A 211 2.80 -7.89 7.91
CA LEU A 211 4.23 -7.94 8.21
C LEU A 211 4.53 -9.23 8.96
N ILE A 212 5.05 -10.24 8.26
CA ILE A 212 5.29 -11.58 8.83
C ILE A 212 6.58 -11.56 9.66
N LYS A 213 7.63 -10.93 9.12
CA LYS A 213 8.94 -10.86 9.76
C LYS A 213 9.63 -9.56 9.40
N ILE A 214 10.22 -8.92 10.40
CA ILE A 214 11.15 -7.80 10.28
C ILE A 214 12.29 -8.10 11.25
N ALA A 215 13.52 -8.22 10.74
CA ALA A 215 14.68 -8.50 11.58
C ALA A 215 15.96 -7.91 10.99
N PRO A 216 16.89 -7.40 11.82
CA PRO A 216 18.19 -6.94 11.34
C PRO A 216 18.92 -8.09 10.64
N ASN A 217 19.47 -7.81 9.46
CA ASN A 217 20.20 -8.81 8.67
C ASN A 217 21.72 -8.61 8.72
N ARG A 218 22.19 -7.71 9.58
CA ARG A 218 23.59 -7.48 9.91
C ARG A 218 23.76 -7.19 11.41
N PRO A 219 24.97 -7.32 11.98
CA PRO A 219 25.17 -7.26 13.41
C PRO A 219 25.47 -5.84 13.94
N THR A 220 25.19 -4.79 13.17
CA THR A 220 25.52 -3.40 13.54
C THR A 220 24.38 -2.43 13.23
N ALA A 221 24.27 -1.38 14.04
CA ALA A 221 23.40 -0.25 13.79
C ALA A 221 24.09 1.08 14.10
N GLN A 222 23.51 2.18 13.61
CA GLN A 222 23.96 3.54 13.90
C GLN A 222 22.82 4.40 14.41
N GLN A 223 23.12 5.41 15.23
CA GLN A 223 22.18 6.37 15.77
C GLN A 223 22.84 7.75 15.86
N GLY A 224 22.07 8.80 15.60
CA GLY A 224 22.41 10.17 15.95
C GLY A 224 22.62 10.36 17.45
N SER A 225 23.55 11.25 17.81
CA SER A 225 23.90 11.55 19.21
C SER A 225 23.46 12.95 19.65
N ARG A 226 22.48 13.55 18.95
CA ARG A 226 21.98 14.91 19.21
C ARG A 226 20.47 14.94 19.24
N LEU A 227 19.90 15.71 20.17
CA LEU A 227 18.46 15.94 20.21
C LEU A 227 18.06 16.97 19.15
N MET A 228 16.96 16.70 18.46
CA MET A 228 16.44 17.53 17.39
C MET A 228 15.54 18.66 17.85
N GLN A 229 15.47 19.71 17.02
CA GLN A 229 14.93 21.02 17.41
C GLN A 229 13.45 21.00 17.83
N TYR A 230 12.65 20.08 17.32
CA TYR A 230 11.24 19.95 17.67
C TYR A 230 11.00 19.12 18.94
N SER A 231 12.03 18.40 19.40
CA SER A 231 11.96 17.55 20.60
C SER A 231 12.41 18.27 21.88
N VAL A 232 12.99 19.47 21.76
CA VAL A 232 13.53 20.23 22.90
C VAL A 232 13.26 21.72 22.81
N MET A 233 13.33 22.42 23.95
CA MET A 233 13.23 23.88 23.98
C MET A 233 14.44 24.53 23.30
N PRO A 234 14.29 25.68 22.60
CA PRO A 234 15.41 26.37 21.94
C PRO A 234 16.58 26.69 22.88
N ALA A 235 16.29 27.02 24.14
CA ALA A 235 17.32 27.27 25.15
C ALA A 235 18.19 26.04 25.45
N TYR A 236 17.62 24.82 25.39
CA TYR A 236 18.37 23.59 25.53
C TYR A 236 19.33 23.42 24.35
N SER A 237 18.84 23.59 23.12
CA SER A 237 19.66 23.44 21.89
C SER A 237 20.85 24.40 21.88
N LEU A 238 20.67 25.64 22.35
CA LEU A 238 21.74 26.62 22.45
C LEU A 238 22.77 26.30 23.55
N ALA A 239 22.34 25.65 24.63
CA ALA A 239 23.18 25.33 25.78
C ALA A 239 23.89 23.97 25.66
N ALA A 240 23.36 23.06 24.86
CA ALA A 240 23.86 21.71 24.71
C ALA A 240 25.32 21.69 24.20
N LYS A 241 26.17 20.88 24.84
CA LYS A 241 27.57 20.69 24.48
C LYS A 241 27.79 19.24 24.07
N TYR A 242 27.65 18.96 22.78
CA TYR A 242 27.84 17.63 22.22
C TYR A 242 29.32 17.31 22.00
N ASP A 243 29.76 16.12 22.43
CA ASP A 243 31.11 15.61 22.14
C ASP A 243 31.12 14.96 20.76
N GLN A 244 31.86 15.55 19.81
CA GLN A 244 31.95 15.05 18.43
C GLN A 244 32.61 13.67 18.32
N ARG A 245 33.30 13.22 19.37
CA ARG A 245 33.99 11.91 19.39
C ARG A 245 33.08 10.77 19.84
N PHE A 246 31.90 11.09 20.38
CA PHE A 246 30.95 10.10 20.82
C PHE A 246 29.91 9.84 19.72
N ASN A 247 29.99 8.68 19.10
CA ASN A 247 29.07 8.22 18.06
C ASN A 247 28.07 7.20 18.63
N GLY A 248 26.90 7.10 18.01
CA GLY A 248 25.88 6.10 18.35
C GLY A 248 26.07 4.82 17.56
N GLU A 249 27.25 4.20 17.58
CA GLU A 249 27.47 2.91 16.94
C GLU A 249 27.10 1.77 17.89
N TYR A 250 26.27 0.84 17.41
CA TYR A 250 25.76 -0.29 18.18
C TYR A 250 26.17 -1.63 17.56
N GLN A 251 26.53 -2.55 18.43
CA GLN A 251 26.56 -3.99 18.17
C GLN A 251 25.16 -4.55 18.45
N LEU A 252 24.63 -5.32 17.50
CA LEU A 252 23.34 -6.01 17.61
C LEU A 252 23.57 -7.49 17.90
N ASP A 253 22.83 -8.03 18.86
CA ASP A 253 22.72 -9.46 19.12
C ASP A 253 21.29 -9.93 18.83
N ASN A 254 21.08 -10.46 17.62
CA ASN A 254 19.79 -10.98 17.18
C ASN A 254 19.31 -12.19 17.99
N ALA A 255 20.21 -12.94 18.65
CA ALA A 255 19.82 -14.11 19.42
C ALA A 255 19.20 -13.71 20.76
N THR A 256 19.71 -12.65 21.38
CA THR A 256 19.17 -12.12 22.65
C THR A 256 18.21 -10.96 22.46
N GLY A 257 18.20 -10.32 21.28
CA GLY A 257 17.42 -9.12 21.01
C GLY A 257 17.96 -7.89 21.74
N ILE A 258 19.27 -7.83 21.98
CA ILE A 258 19.91 -6.74 22.74
C ILE A 258 20.90 -5.99 21.84
N ALA A 259 20.81 -4.66 21.88
CA ALA A 259 21.80 -3.77 21.29
C ALA A 259 22.66 -3.11 22.37
N THR A 260 23.96 -2.99 22.10
CA THR A 260 24.94 -2.34 22.99
C THR A 260 25.87 -1.43 22.21
N LEU A 261 26.26 -0.30 22.80
CA LEU A 261 27.26 0.59 22.19
C LEU A 261 28.58 -0.15 21.94
N THR A 262 29.20 0.10 20.79
CA THR A 262 30.52 -0.45 20.45
C THR A 262 31.65 0.17 21.27
N ALA A 263 31.50 1.45 21.64
CA ALA A 263 32.47 2.21 22.43
C ALA A 263 31.79 2.99 23.57
N PRO A 264 31.24 2.31 24.59
CA PRO A 264 30.54 2.98 25.67
C PRO A 264 31.51 3.76 26.58
N THR A 265 31.06 4.92 27.05
CA THR A 265 31.74 5.61 28.15
C THR A 265 31.59 4.81 29.46
N PRO A 266 32.38 5.10 30.51
CA PRO A 266 32.19 4.45 31.81
C PRO A 266 30.77 4.59 32.39
N ALA A 267 30.06 5.67 32.04
CA ALA A 267 28.69 5.90 32.47
C ALA A 267 27.68 5.02 31.72
N LEU A 268 27.94 4.67 30.46
CA LEU A 268 27.06 3.88 29.60
C LEU A 268 27.52 2.42 29.43
N LYS A 269 28.55 1.97 30.15
CA LYS A 269 29.11 0.62 30.03
C LYS A 269 28.10 -0.52 30.20
N ASN A 270 27.02 -0.27 30.95
CA ASN A 270 25.95 -1.23 31.23
C ASN A 270 24.64 -0.86 30.52
N PHE A 271 24.63 0.19 29.70
CA PHE A 271 23.45 0.59 28.96
C PHE A 271 23.19 -0.42 27.85
N LYS A 272 21.96 -0.93 27.81
CA LYS A 272 21.49 -1.93 26.86
C LYS A 272 20.14 -1.49 26.34
N VAL A 273 19.92 -1.68 25.05
CA VAL A 273 18.64 -1.39 24.40
C VAL A 273 17.99 -2.72 24.04
N GLN A 274 16.74 -2.91 24.49
CA GLN A 274 15.91 -4.01 24.02
C GLN A 274 15.50 -3.70 22.59
N MET A 275 15.86 -4.59 21.65
CA MET A 275 15.49 -4.44 20.25
C MET A 275 14.01 -4.69 20.07
N LYS A 276 13.39 -3.87 19.22
CA LYS A 276 12.04 -4.00 18.69
C LYS A 276 12.11 -3.62 17.20
N PRO A 277 12.59 -4.54 16.33
CA PRO A 277 12.84 -4.22 14.93
C PRO A 277 11.58 -3.77 14.20
N MET A 278 11.70 -2.67 13.45
CA MET A 278 10.60 -1.99 12.78
C MET A 278 11.04 -1.37 11.44
N LEU A 279 10.07 -0.98 10.61
CA LEU A 279 10.28 -0.24 9.36
C LEU A 279 9.82 1.22 9.53
N GLY A 280 10.72 2.19 9.34
CA GLY A 280 10.41 3.62 9.40
C GLY A 280 9.63 4.02 8.16
N CYS A 281 10.19 3.67 7.01
CA CYS A 281 9.58 3.84 5.71
C CYS A 281 8.69 2.65 5.31
N ILE A 282 7.38 2.88 5.12
CA ILE A 282 6.47 1.94 4.48
C ILE A 282 5.34 2.69 3.76
N SER A 283 5.14 2.43 2.46
CA SER A 283 4.28 3.27 1.63
C SER A 283 3.65 2.58 0.42
N VAL A 284 2.59 3.20 -0.09
CA VAL A 284 2.10 3.04 -1.47
C VAL A 284 2.39 4.32 -2.26
N ALA A 285 2.24 4.29 -3.59
CA ALA A 285 2.50 5.51 -4.36
C ALA A 285 1.52 6.63 -3.98
N PRO A 286 2.03 7.86 -3.76
CA PRO A 286 1.20 9.03 -3.47
C PRO A 286 0.26 9.33 -4.65
N PRO A 287 -0.92 9.92 -4.41
CA PRO A 287 -1.80 10.35 -5.50
C PRO A 287 -1.15 11.43 -6.38
N GLY A 288 -1.63 11.58 -7.61
CA GLY A 288 -1.41 12.81 -8.39
C GLY A 288 -0.04 12.97 -9.05
N MET A 289 0.65 11.87 -9.39
CA MET A 289 2.04 11.86 -9.89
C MET A 289 3.02 12.66 -9.00
N GLU A 290 2.64 12.92 -7.74
CA GLU A 290 3.49 13.60 -6.77
C GLU A 290 4.72 12.74 -6.48
N ALA A 291 5.84 13.39 -6.22
CA ALA A 291 7.11 12.73 -5.93
C ALA A 291 7.69 13.27 -4.63
N PHE A 292 7.88 12.37 -3.67
CA PHE A 292 8.36 12.69 -2.34
C PHE A 292 9.68 11.96 -2.06
N GLY A 293 10.59 12.61 -1.33
CA GLY A 293 11.83 11.97 -0.87
C GLY A 293 11.55 10.91 0.20
N GLY A 294 12.52 10.04 0.49
CA GLY A 294 12.39 8.97 1.49
C GLY A 294 11.94 9.47 2.87
N THR A 295 12.43 10.63 3.30
CA THR A 295 12.12 11.27 4.61
C THR A 295 10.72 11.87 4.71
N HIS A 296 9.90 11.80 3.66
CA HIS A 296 8.56 12.40 3.68
C HIS A 296 7.50 11.36 4.03
N LEU A 297 6.42 11.85 4.62
CA LEU A 297 5.27 11.05 5.01
C LEU A 297 3.95 11.75 4.65
N GLY A 298 2.89 10.95 4.54
CA GLY A 298 1.57 11.44 4.20
C GLY A 298 0.49 10.38 4.28
N PRO A 299 -0.69 10.65 3.71
CA PRO A 299 -1.79 9.68 3.65
C PRO A 299 -1.40 8.31 3.06
N TYR A 300 -0.38 8.29 2.20
CA TYR A 300 0.12 7.12 1.50
C TYR A 300 1.14 6.29 2.31
N GLY A 301 1.47 6.72 3.54
CA GLY A 301 2.57 6.18 4.34
C GLY A 301 3.80 7.05 4.17
N GLY A 302 4.96 6.44 3.94
CA GLY A 302 6.25 7.13 3.84
C GLY A 302 7.07 6.85 5.09
N ASN A 303 7.88 7.81 5.52
CA ASN A 303 8.66 7.70 6.74
C ASN A 303 7.79 7.91 7.99
N LEU A 304 7.01 6.90 8.36
CA LEU A 304 6.04 6.99 9.45
C LEU A 304 6.72 6.99 10.82
N ASP A 305 7.88 6.33 10.91
CA ASP A 305 8.66 6.21 12.15
C ASP A 305 7.81 5.91 13.37
N TYR A 306 6.90 4.96 13.19
CA TYR A 306 6.12 4.41 14.27
C TYR A 306 6.75 3.10 14.73
N ASN A 307 7.24 3.08 15.97
CA ASN A 307 7.87 1.89 16.55
C ASN A 307 6.89 0.71 16.75
N GLY A 308 5.62 0.84 16.36
CA GLY A 308 4.63 -0.23 16.24
C GLY A 308 4.65 -0.97 14.90
N VAL A 309 5.30 -0.45 13.85
CA VAL A 309 5.41 -1.10 12.53
C VAL A 309 6.40 -2.28 12.59
N VAL A 310 5.98 -3.37 13.25
CA VAL A 310 6.81 -4.52 13.62
C VAL A 310 6.27 -5.82 13.02
N SER A 311 7.02 -6.91 13.22
CA SER A 311 6.53 -8.26 12.91
C SER A 311 5.20 -8.54 13.60
N GLY A 312 4.21 -9.03 12.86
CA GLY A 312 2.85 -9.32 13.32
C GLY A 312 1.86 -8.18 13.11
N ALA A 313 2.31 -6.96 12.78
CA ALA A 313 1.42 -5.86 12.44
C ALA A 313 0.81 -6.02 11.04
N THR A 314 -0.40 -5.51 10.87
CA THR A 314 -1.10 -5.44 9.59
C THR A 314 -1.37 -3.98 9.24
N MET A 315 -0.84 -3.53 8.11
CA MET A 315 -0.93 -2.14 7.65
C MET A 315 -1.99 -2.01 6.55
N TYR A 316 -2.70 -0.89 6.52
CA TYR A 316 -3.75 -0.59 5.54
C TYR A 316 -3.43 0.71 4.82
N PHE A 317 -3.28 0.66 3.50
CA PHE A 317 -2.89 1.81 2.69
C PHE A 317 -3.98 2.21 1.69
N PRO A 318 -4.24 3.51 1.49
CA PRO A 318 -5.15 3.98 0.46
C PRO A 318 -4.52 3.84 -0.93
N VAL A 319 -5.12 3.04 -1.80
CA VAL A 319 -4.60 2.84 -3.17
C VAL A 319 -5.00 4.02 -4.05
N SER A 320 -4.01 4.74 -4.58
CA SER A 320 -4.19 5.85 -5.52
C SER A 320 -3.78 5.52 -6.96
N HIS A 321 -3.02 4.44 -7.16
CA HIS A 321 -2.55 4.01 -8.48
C HIS A 321 -2.74 2.49 -8.68
N PRO A 322 -2.91 2.02 -9.92
CA PRO A 322 -2.96 0.58 -10.21
C PRO A 322 -1.74 -0.13 -9.65
N GLY A 323 -1.98 -1.29 -9.06
CA GLY A 323 -0.94 -2.07 -8.41
C GLY A 323 -0.55 -1.60 -7.02
N ALA A 324 -1.13 -0.50 -6.52
CA ALA A 324 -0.75 0.23 -5.30
C ALA A 324 0.67 0.82 -5.30
N LEU A 325 1.62 0.13 -5.93
CA LEU A 325 3.03 0.46 -5.98
C LEU A 325 3.57 0.51 -4.57
N PHE A 326 3.64 -0.66 -3.92
CA PHE A 326 4.04 -0.81 -2.52
C PHE A 326 5.57 -0.80 -2.34
N GLY A 327 6.06 -0.17 -1.30
CA GLY A 327 7.50 -0.06 -1.01
C GLY A 327 7.76 0.17 0.47
N PHE A 328 9.00 -0.09 0.88
CA PHE A 328 9.43 0.14 2.26
C PHE A 328 10.96 0.23 2.34
N GLY A 329 11.47 0.76 3.44
CA GLY A 329 12.89 0.93 3.70
C GLY A 329 13.13 1.23 5.16
N ASP A 330 14.29 1.81 5.42
CA ASP A 330 14.60 2.46 6.69
C ASP A 330 14.38 1.62 7.95
N GLY A 331 15.26 0.64 8.13
CA GLY A 331 15.11 -0.32 9.21
C GLY A 331 15.67 0.19 10.54
N HIS A 332 14.87 0.17 11.60
CA HIS A 332 15.36 0.47 12.96
C HIS A 332 15.38 -0.79 13.81
N ALA A 333 16.54 -1.15 14.38
CA ALA A 333 16.64 -2.24 15.35
C ALA A 333 15.88 -1.93 16.66
N ALA A 334 15.79 -0.65 17.00
CA ALA A 334 14.98 -0.08 18.06
C ALA A 334 14.82 1.42 17.82
N MET A 335 13.71 2.00 18.28
CA MET A 335 13.45 3.42 18.22
C MET A 335 12.51 3.82 19.37
N GLY A 336 12.76 4.98 19.98
CA GLY A 336 11.85 5.55 20.97
C GLY A 336 10.81 6.47 20.30
N ASP A 337 9.72 6.75 21.00
CA ASP A 337 8.67 7.66 20.52
C ASP A 337 9.23 9.06 20.20
N GLY A 338 8.77 9.62 19.08
CA GLY A 338 9.14 10.95 18.58
C GLY A 338 10.51 11.03 17.91
N GLU A 339 11.21 9.89 17.76
CA GLU A 339 12.51 9.76 17.09
C GLU A 339 13.47 10.94 17.35
N VAL A 340 13.62 11.30 18.63
CA VAL A 340 14.16 12.61 19.03
C VAL A 340 15.61 12.88 18.62
N THR A 341 16.31 11.88 18.08
CA THR A 341 17.68 11.98 17.56
C THR A 341 17.79 11.99 16.03
N GLN A 342 16.67 12.13 15.30
CA GLN A 342 16.53 11.99 13.84
C GLN A 342 16.71 10.58 13.29
N THR A 343 17.13 9.65 14.13
CA THR A 343 17.37 8.29 13.71
C THR A 343 17.00 7.37 14.85
N GLY A 344 16.47 6.20 14.51
CA GLY A 344 16.49 5.03 15.36
C GLY A 344 17.88 4.39 15.43
N LEU A 345 17.91 3.12 15.81
CA LEU A 345 19.09 2.26 15.62
C LEU A 345 19.11 1.73 14.18
N GLU A 346 19.58 2.56 13.27
CA GLU A 346 19.62 2.37 11.81
C GLU A 346 20.33 1.10 11.37
N THR A 347 19.64 0.22 10.66
CA THR A 347 20.19 -1.02 10.15
C THR A 347 19.45 -1.58 8.94
N SER A 348 20.12 -2.43 8.17
CA SER A 348 19.46 -3.13 7.07
C SER A 348 18.59 -4.29 7.60
N MET A 349 17.43 -4.49 7.00
CA MET A 349 16.41 -5.43 7.49
C MET A 349 16.14 -6.53 6.48
N ALA A 350 15.95 -7.75 6.96
CA ALA A 350 15.24 -8.80 6.23
C ALA A 350 13.75 -8.68 6.54
N VAL A 351 12.91 -8.75 5.50
CA VAL A 351 11.47 -8.53 5.60
C VAL A 351 10.73 -9.64 4.86
N ASP A 352 9.80 -10.28 5.56
CA ASP A 352 8.81 -11.18 4.97
C ASP A 352 7.42 -10.55 5.12
N PHE A 353 6.64 -10.52 4.04
CA PHE A 353 5.29 -9.96 4.08
C PHE A 353 4.35 -10.67 3.10
N SER A 354 3.05 -10.54 3.33
CA SER A 354 2.01 -10.85 2.35
C SER A 354 1.07 -9.66 2.17
N VAL A 355 0.25 -9.69 1.11
CA VAL A 355 -0.68 -8.60 0.81
C VAL A 355 -2.08 -9.10 0.49
N GLU A 356 -3.08 -8.29 0.82
CA GLU A 356 -4.47 -8.45 0.38
C GLU A 356 -5.00 -7.13 -0.19
N VAL A 357 -6.16 -7.18 -0.85
CA VAL A 357 -6.81 -5.99 -1.41
C VAL A 357 -8.27 -5.97 -1.00
N ILE A 358 -8.65 -4.96 -0.22
CA ILE A 358 -10.04 -4.64 0.07
C ILE A 358 -10.56 -3.79 -1.10
N LYS A 359 -11.44 -4.38 -1.91
CA LYS A 359 -11.92 -3.77 -3.15
C LYS A 359 -13.03 -2.75 -2.88
N GLY A 360 -12.91 -1.55 -3.47
CA GLY A 360 -13.97 -0.53 -3.44
C GLY A 360 -14.18 0.17 -2.10
N TYR A 361 -13.25 0.01 -1.16
CA TYR A 361 -13.19 0.76 0.09
C TYR A 361 -11.77 1.31 0.23
N GLN A 362 -11.65 2.63 0.36
CA GLN A 362 -10.39 3.31 0.55
C GLN A 362 -10.34 3.93 1.94
N THR A 363 -9.27 3.68 2.68
CA THR A 363 -8.95 4.44 3.89
C THR A 363 -8.59 5.89 3.55
N ALA A 364 -8.69 6.82 4.50
CA ALA A 364 -8.32 8.21 4.25
C ALA A 364 -6.79 8.42 4.34
N GLN A 365 -6.15 7.78 5.30
CA GLN A 365 -4.70 7.62 5.44
C GLN A 365 -4.39 6.19 5.88
N VAL A 366 -3.13 5.96 6.28
CA VAL A 366 -2.66 4.68 6.81
C VAL A 366 -3.39 4.30 8.11
N ARG A 367 -3.66 3.01 8.25
CA ARG A 367 -4.09 2.39 9.52
C ARG A 367 -3.19 1.19 9.82
N GLU A 368 -3.19 0.77 11.07
CA GLU A 368 -2.52 -0.44 11.52
C GLU A 368 -3.43 -1.24 12.44
N GLU A 369 -3.25 -2.56 12.42
CA GLU A 369 -3.67 -3.46 13.46
C GLU A 369 -2.47 -4.24 14.01
N ASP A 370 -2.29 -4.18 15.32
CA ASP A 370 -1.39 -5.08 16.05
C ASP A 370 -2.24 -6.13 16.82
N PRO A 371 -1.63 -7.08 17.55
CA PRO A 371 -2.39 -8.07 18.32
C PRO A 371 -3.36 -7.50 19.37
N GLU A 372 -3.10 -6.29 19.88
CA GLU A 372 -3.79 -5.66 21.00
C GLU A 372 -4.68 -4.47 20.59
N TYR A 373 -4.36 -3.75 19.53
CA TYR A 373 -4.95 -2.46 19.16
C TYR A 373 -5.37 -2.41 17.69
N ILE A 374 -6.39 -1.60 17.41
CA ILE A 374 -6.55 -0.96 16.11
C ILE A 374 -6.01 0.46 16.22
N ILE A 375 -5.34 0.94 15.16
CA ILE A 375 -4.50 2.13 15.19
C ILE A 375 -4.75 2.96 13.93
N SER A 376 -4.99 4.26 14.07
CA SER A 376 -5.11 5.20 12.95
C SER A 376 -4.00 6.24 13.02
N PHE A 377 -3.31 6.43 11.90
CA PHE A 377 -2.25 7.42 11.74
C PHE A 377 -2.84 8.80 11.48
N GLY A 378 -2.06 9.84 11.78
CA GLY A 378 -2.46 11.22 11.67
C GLY A 378 -1.34 12.05 11.12
N VAL A 379 -1.05 11.91 9.83
CA VAL A 379 0.04 12.68 9.22
C VAL A 379 -0.47 14.07 8.83
N ALA A 380 0.20 15.12 9.32
CA ALA A 380 -0.15 16.51 9.04
C ALA A 380 1.04 17.48 9.25
N GLY A 381 0.86 18.76 8.92
CA GLY A 381 1.91 19.78 9.10
C GLY A 381 2.12 20.26 10.55
N SER A 382 1.46 19.67 11.54
CA SER A 382 1.70 19.93 12.98
C SER A 382 1.11 18.83 13.85
N LEU A 383 1.65 18.63 15.05
CA LEU A 383 1.11 17.69 16.05
C LEU A 383 -0.38 17.89 16.37
N GLN A 384 -0.85 19.15 16.39
CA GLN A 384 -2.26 19.43 16.68
C GLN A 384 -3.18 18.98 15.54
N GLU A 385 -2.77 19.19 14.30
CA GLU A 385 -3.54 18.72 13.14
C GLU A 385 -3.42 17.20 13.00
N ALA A 386 -2.25 16.63 13.26
CA ALA A 386 -2.00 15.20 13.29
C ALA A 386 -2.97 14.48 14.23
N LEU A 387 -3.10 14.98 15.46
CA LEU A 387 -4.05 14.47 16.46
C LEU A 387 -5.51 14.52 15.96
N LYS A 388 -5.93 15.62 15.34
CA LYS A 388 -7.30 15.74 14.80
C LYS A 388 -7.55 14.72 13.69
N VAL A 389 -6.58 14.55 12.80
CA VAL A 389 -6.65 13.63 11.68
C VAL A 389 -6.74 12.19 12.18
N SER A 390 -5.83 11.74 13.07
CA SER A 390 -5.86 10.37 13.59
C SER A 390 -7.16 10.06 14.33
N THR A 391 -7.63 10.99 15.17
CA THR A 391 -8.91 10.85 15.90
C THR A 391 -10.10 10.70 14.96
N ALA A 392 -10.21 11.58 13.95
CA ALA A 392 -11.33 11.55 13.01
C ALA A 392 -11.35 10.26 12.19
N GLN A 393 -10.16 9.76 11.82
CA GLN A 393 -10.02 8.50 11.10
C GLN A 393 -10.41 7.30 11.95
N LEU A 394 -9.97 7.25 13.21
CA LEU A 394 -10.32 6.17 14.12
C LEU A 394 -11.82 6.15 14.42
N ALA A 395 -12.41 7.33 14.64
CA ALA A 395 -13.85 7.50 14.81
C ALA A 395 -14.62 6.99 13.58
N THR A 396 -14.18 7.35 12.37
CA THR A 396 -14.80 6.91 11.11
C THR A 396 -14.69 5.40 10.93
N TRP A 397 -13.54 4.81 11.29
CA TRP A 397 -13.32 3.37 11.21
C TRP A 397 -14.26 2.60 12.14
N ILE A 398 -14.30 2.97 13.42
CA ILE A 398 -15.16 2.31 14.41
C ILE A 398 -16.63 2.49 14.04
N LYS A 399 -17.03 3.70 13.62
CA LYS A 399 -18.39 3.97 13.16
C LYS A 399 -18.82 3.05 12.03
N HIS A 400 -17.96 2.88 11.02
CA HIS A 400 -18.22 2.03 9.87
C HIS A 400 -18.40 0.56 10.27
N ASP A 401 -17.45 0.01 11.01
CA ASP A 401 -17.37 -1.44 11.29
C ASP A 401 -18.35 -1.91 12.37
N TYR A 402 -18.66 -1.03 13.34
CA TYR A 402 -19.51 -1.34 14.49
C TYR A 402 -20.91 -0.70 14.42
N GLY A 403 -21.17 0.15 13.42
CA GLY A 403 -22.49 0.76 13.20
C GLY A 403 -22.93 1.73 14.30
N LEU A 404 -21.97 2.31 15.03
CA LEU A 404 -22.23 3.22 16.15
C LEU A 404 -22.73 4.59 15.66
N THR A 405 -23.55 5.25 16.46
CA THR A 405 -23.86 6.68 16.30
C THR A 405 -22.68 7.56 16.70
N ASP A 406 -22.67 8.83 16.27
CA ASP A 406 -21.58 9.76 16.61
C ASP A 406 -21.42 9.94 18.13
N SER A 407 -22.53 9.95 18.88
CA SER A 407 -22.50 10.04 20.34
C SER A 407 -21.90 8.78 20.98
N GLU A 408 -22.19 7.59 20.45
CA GLU A 408 -21.62 6.33 20.96
C GLU A 408 -20.13 6.23 20.68
N VAL A 409 -19.69 6.62 19.47
CA VAL A 409 -18.26 6.72 19.13
C VAL A 409 -17.56 7.70 20.08
N ALA A 410 -18.14 8.87 20.34
CA ALA A 410 -17.56 9.86 21.24
C ALA A 410 -17.43 9.33 22.69
N LEU A 411 -18.44 8.62 23.19
CA LEU A 411 -18.38 7.99 24.52
C LEU A 411 -17.30 6.91 24.59
N PHE A 412 -17.20 6.07 23.56
CA PHE A 412 -16.20 5.01 23.49
C PHE A 412 -14.78 5.56 23.41
N LEU A 413 -14.51 6.46 22.45
CA LEU A 413 -13.18 7.05 22.28
C LEU A 413 -12.77 7.89 23.50
N GLY A 414 -13.70 8.62 24.11
CA GLY A 414 -13.44 9.41 25.31
C GLY A 414 -13.02 8.58 26.53
N ALA A 415 -13.32 7.28 26.55
CA ALA A 415 -12.97 6.37 27.64
C ALA A 415 -11.74 5.50 27.34
N GLU A 416 -11.58 5.03 26.10
CA GLU A 416 -10.65 3.93 25.77
C GLU A 416 -9.44 4.34 24.92
N MET A 417 -9.49 5.51 24.27
CA MET A 417 -8.48 5.91 23.27
C MET A 417 -7.16 6.35 23.92
N LYS A 418 -6.06 6.02 23.25
CA LYS A 418 -4.70 6.43 23.57
C LYS A 418 -4.06 7.13 22.36
N TYR A 419 -3.09 8.01 22.63
CA TYR A 419 -2.23 8.59 21.61
C TYR A 419 -0.77 8.18 21.83
N GLU A 420 -0.04 8.06 20.72
CA GLU A 420 1.42 7.98 20.72
C GLU A 420 1.96 8.94 19.67
N VAL A 421 3.03 9.65 20.01
CA VAL A 421 3.76 10.52 19.06
C VAL A 421 4.76 9.62 18.35
N THR A 422 4.71 9.57 17.02
CA THR A 422 5.52 8.63 16.24
C THR A 422 6.91 9.23 15.99
N GLU A 423 6.96 10.36 15.27
CA GLU A 423 8.17 11.13 14.98
C GLU A 423 7.98 12.64 15.20
N LEU A 424 9.10 13.37 15.21
CA LEU A 424 9.14 14.83 15.38
C LEU A 424 10.18 15.51 14.48
N VAL A 425 10.81 14.78 13.56
CA VAL A 425 12.08 15.22 12.94
C VAL A 425 11.96 15.44 11.44
N ASP A 426 10.91 14.90 10.84
CA ASP A 426 10.68 14.91 9.41
C ASP A 426 9.93 16.17 8.95
N PRO A 427 9.75 16.34 7.62
CA PRO A 427 9.06 17.52 7.08
C PRO A 427 7.58 17.62 7.50
N GLU A 428 6.95 16.48 7.79
CA GLU A 428 5.61 16.38 8.34
C GLU A 428 5.65 15.87 9.79
N PHE A 429 4.50 15.85 10.47
CA PHE A 429 4.35 15.30 11.83
C PHE A 429 3.32 14.19 11.83
N ASP A 430 3.54 13.17 12.64
CA ASP A 430 2.59 12.09 12.84
C ASP A 430 2.29 11.76 14.31
N VAL A 431 1.03 11.38 14.53
CA VAL A 431 0.46 10.96 15.82
C VAL A 431 -0.51 9.84 15.54
N VAL A 432 -0.31 8.70 16.18
CA VAL A 432 -1.28 7.62 16.12
C VAL A 432 -2.31 7.75 17.24
N SER A 433 -3.55 7.41 16.91
CA SER A 433 -4.61 7.17 17.89
C SER A 433 -4.97 5.69 17.89
N LYS A 434 -5.16 5.09 19.06
CA LYS A 434 -5.44 3.66 19.16
C LYS A 434 -6.41 3.31 20.27
N VAL A 435 -7.15 2.22 20.06
CA VAL A 435 -8.06 1.63 21.04
C VAL A 435 -7.82 0.13 21.15
N PRO A 436 -7.93 -0.45 22.35
CA PRO A 436 -7.67 -1.87 22.52
C PRO A 436 -8.78 -2.70 21.88
N LYS A 437 -8.39 -3.76 21.16
CA LYS A 437 -9.29 -4.77 20.58
C LYS A 437 -10.18 -5.42 21.63
N SER A 438 -9.71 -5.53 22.89
CA SER A 438 -10.51 -6.02 24.00
C SER A 438 -11.70 -5.11 24.35
N ALA A 439 -11.57 -3.79 24.18
CA ALA A 439 -12.68 -2.87 24.37
C ALA A 439 -13.70 -2.97 23.23
N LEU A 440 -13.22 -3.08 22.00
CA LEU A 440 -14.06 -3.28 20.82
C LEU A 440 -14.83 -4.61 20.86
N ALA A 441 -14.23 -5.67 21.41
CA ALA A 441 -14.87 -6.97 21.53
C ALA A 441 -16.12 -6.97 22.43
N MET A 442 -16.30 -5.95 23.27
CA MET A 442 -17.50 -5.76 24.08
C MET A 442 -18.67 -5.11 23.30
N LEU A 443 -18.40 -4.60 22.10
CA LEU A 443 -19.40 -3.99 21.23
C LEU A 443 -20.10 -5.05 20.37
N VAL A 444 -21.39 -4.88 20.13
CA VAL A 444 -22.14 -5.73 19.18
C VAL A 444 -21.80 -5.27 17.77
N SER A 445 -20.96 -6.02 17.06
CA SER A 445 -20.61 -5.69 15.67
C SER A 445 -21.79 -5.91 14.73
N GLN A 446 -22.03 -4.96 13.83
CA GLN A 446 -23.07 -5.02 12.80
C GLN A 446 -22.49 -5.33 11.40
N ASN A 447 -21.22 -4.98 11.14
CA ASN A 447 -20.66 -4.92 9.78
C ASN A 447 -19.22 -5.46 9.64
N LYS A 448 -18.72 -6.32 10.54
CA LYS A 448 -17.33 -6.82 10.43
C LYS A 448 -17.12 -7.52 9.07
N GLN A 449 -16.31 -6.92 8.19
CA GLN A 449 -15.84 -7.55 6.95
C GLN A 449 -14.63 -8.43 7.23
#